data_AF-A0A2E6EJJ9-F1
#
_entry.id   AF-A0A2E6EJJ9-F1
#
_cell.length_a   1.000
_cell.length_b   1.000
_cell.length_c   1.000
_cell.angle_alpha   90.00
_cell.angle_beta   90.00
_cell.angle_gamma   90.00
#
_symmetry.space_group_name_H-M   'P 1'
#
loop_
_entity.id
_entity.type
_entity.pdbx_description
1 polymer ?
#
loop_
_entity_poly.entity_id
_entity_poly.type
_entity_poly.pdbx_seq_one_letter_code
_entity_poly.pdbx_strand_id
1 'polypeptide(L)'
;MGRLSVPLLRRSDAESFQVISWSDAAKLAAARLGEARSGWSIWCEGSSSTNEGYHSLLKLAQVFAARQAKVVLPQGYARSQRALERCFGVAASTASLGDLGEAELVLSFGNPLSSDPLLANCLARAEERGATLETIPAVNTGQAGEQPSQEQALLAGVLKGLLTSSGFDREEMERRVGQCSELVERLEQWHWDELISTAKCRRERIEQLVAALQRASSTVMLVGNDFAQAQGGSETLTMLLALAASAGLIGRPGSGVLSMGGGSAAQGALDLGISPELPSPTTLGSDRLVYVVGRALADALVSEQLAAEPVSKAQVRIHQAHFIDNSMLINAGELTLLLPMQSRYGQRGGCTLTSVDRTVHFSPEIRGNRIADARPDWEIPALIAQQAESVPEELWAWLDSGAVRVSLESAVPAYQGLSGLHAPGQFFQWGGATLHRDGCATEDGKARFAHLSLA
;
A
#
# COMPACT_ATOMS: atom_id res chain seq x y z
N MET A 1 -0.63 14.68 -23.89
CA MET A 1 0.64 13.92 -23.94
C MET A 1 0.35 12.51 -24.44
N GLY A 2 1.31 11.88 -25.11
CA GLY A 2 1.09 10.63 -25.86
C GLY A 2 1.57 9.36 -25.12
N ARG A 3 1.16 8.21 -25.65
CA ARG A 3 1.66 6.88 -25.27
C ARG A 3 3.14 6.76 -25.64
N LEU A 4 3.97 6.31 -24.70
CA LEU A 4 5.38 6.04 -24.96
C LEU A 4 5.50 4.71 -25.72
N SER A 5 6.12 4.74 -26.91
CA SER A 5 6.18 3.59 -27.81
C SER A 5 7.59 3.13 -28.17
N VAL A 6 8.60 4.00 -28.02
CA VAL A 6 10.02 3.74 -28.29
C VAL A 6 10.88 4.33 -27.16
N PRO A 7 12.09 3.81 -26.89
CA PRO A 7 13.00 4.43 -25.95
C PRO A 7 13.40 5.84 -26.38
N LEU A 8 13.40 6.78 -25.44
CA LEU A 8 13.74 8.18 -25.68
C LEU A 8 14.83 8.65 -24.72
N LEU A 9 15.77 9.44 -25.21
CA LEU A 9 16.83 10.06 -24.42
C LEU A 9 16.81 11.57 -24.62
N ARG A 10 16.88 12.31 -23.52
CA ARG A 10 17.20 13.75 -23.54
C ARG A 10 18.38 14.00 -22.61
N ARG A 11 19.48 14.49 -23.17
CA ARG A 11 20.62 15.02 -22.41
C ARG A 11 20.31 16.45 -21.94
N SER A 12 20.98 16.92 -20.90
CA SER A 12 20.71 18.25 -20.33
C SER A 12 21.00 19.42 -21.27
N ASP A 13 21.87 19.22 -22.26
CA ASP A 13 22.21 20.16 -23.33
C ASP A 13 21.29 20.06 -24.56
N ALA A 14 20.37 19.10 -24.59
CA ALA A 14 19.48 18.87 -25.73
C ALA A 14 18.11 19.55 -25.55
N GLU A 15 17.63 20.23 -26.60
CA GLU A 15 16.32 20.88 -26.61
C GLU A 15 15.14 19.88 -26.70
N SER A 16 15.38 18.67 -27.21
CA SER A 16 14.33 17.68 -27.47
C SER A 16 14.79 16.24 -27.17
N PHE A 17 13.82 15.35 -26.96
CA PHE A 17 14.07 13.92 -26.85
C PHE A 17 14.46 13.32 -28.20
N GLN A 18 15.45 12.43 -28.17
CA GLN A 18 15.92 11.66 -29.31
C GLN A 18 15.51 10.19 -29.15
N VAL A 19 15.09 9.55 -30.25
CA VAL A 19 14.83 8.11 -30.26
C VAL A 19 16.16 7.36 -30.19
N ILE A 20 16.23 6.37 -29.32
CA ILE A 20 17.39 5.47 -29.21
C ILE A 20 16.96 4.01 -29.27
N SER A 21 17.89 3.12 -29.62
CA SER A 21 17.60 1.68 -29.65
C SER A 21 17.47 1.12 -28.22
N TRP A 22 16.78 -0.02 -28.07
CA TRP A 22 16.72 -0.73 -26.79
C TRP A 22 18.10 -1.20 -26.31
N SER A 23 18.98 -1.61 -27.23
CA SER A 23 20.36 -1.97 -26.90
C SER A 23 21.09 -0.79 -26.27
N ASP A 24 21.01 0.39 -26.87
CA ASP A 24 21.69 1.59 -26.36
C ASP A 24 21.04 2.08 -25.06
N ALA A 25 19.72 2.01 -24.96
CA ALA A 25 18.99 2.37 -23.75
C ALA A 25 19.38 1.48 -22.56
N ALA A 26 19.42 0.16 -22.75
CA ALA A 26 19.79 -0.80 -21.71
C ALA A 26 21.25 -0.62 -21.27
N LYS A 27 22.18 -0.47 -22.22
CA LYS A 27 23.60 -0.21 -21.94
C LYS A 27 23.80 1.10 -21.17
N LEU A 28 23.12 2.16 -21.61
CA LEU A 28 23.19 3.46 -20.94
C LEU A 28 22.63 3.37 -19.52
N ALA A 29 21.47 2.74 -19.33
CA ALA A 29 20.88 2.55 -18.01
C ALA A 29 21.82 1.77 -17.09
N ALA A 30 22.34 0.63 -17.54
CA ALA A 30 23.26 -0.20 -16.76
C ALA A 30 24.55 0.55 -16.40
N ALA A 31 25.13 1.30 -17.33
CA ALA A 31 26.32 2.12 -17.06
C ALA A 31 26.03 3.17 -15.97
N ARG A 32 24.91 3.91 -16.06
CA ARG A 32 24.56 4.93 -15.06
C ARG A 32 24.21 4.35 -13.70
N LEU A 33 23.54 3.19 -13.66
CA LEU A 33 23.30 2.47 -12.41
C LEU A 33 24.61 1.97 -11.79
N GLY A 34 25.54 1.45 -12.61
CA GLY A 34 26.86 1.01 -12.20
C GLY A 34 27.77 2.14 -11.69
N GLU A 35 27.64 3.36 -12.24
CA GLU A 35 28.32 4.57 -11.77
C GLU A 35 27.74 5.09 -10.46
N ALA A 36 26.42 5.02 -10.28
CA ALA A 36 25.74 5.61 -9.14
C ALA A 36 25.99 4.88 -7.82
N ARG A 37 26.31 3.57 -7.83
CA ARG A 37 26.65 2.70 -6.67
C ARG A 37 26.05 3.15 -5.33
N SER A 38 24.87 2.68 -4.96
CA SER A 38 24.12 3.11 -3.75
C SER A 38 23.73 4.60 -3.67
N GLY A 39 24.08 5.42 -4.65
CA GLY A 39 23.58 6.79 -4.85
C GLY A 39 22.32 6.87 -5.70
N TRP A 40 21.54 5.79 -5.78
CA TRP A 40 20.32 5.72 -6.57
C TRP A 40 19.17 5.01 -5.87
N SER A 41 17.95 5.33 -6.27
CA SER A 41 16.72 4.77 -5.70
C SER A 41 15.65 4.48 -6.74
N ILE A 42 14.72 3.60 -6.38
CA ILE A 42 13.55 3.23 -7.18
C ILE A 42 12.29 3.85 -6.57
N TRP A 43 11.44 4.40 -7.43
CA TRP A 43 10.20 5.06 -7.07
C TRP A 43 9.05 4.59 -7.97
N CYS A 44 8.11 3.86 -7.39
CA CYS A 44 6.99 3.29 -8.13
C CYS A 44 5.67 3.98 -7.77
N GLU A 45 4.81 4.23 -8.74
CA GLU A 45 3.40 4.54 -8.47
C GLU A 45 2.67 3.25 -8.08
N GLY A 46 1.80 3.30 -7.07
CA GLY A 46 1.11 2.12 -6.49
C GLY A 46 0.22 1.31 -7.45
N SER A 47 -0.03 1.79 -8.68
CA SER A 47 -0.82 1.12 -9.71
C SER A 47 -0.04 0.84 -10.99
N SER A 48 1.26 1.14 -11.01
CA SER A 48 2.05 1.27 -12.24
C SER A 48 2.69 -0.02 -12.74
N SER A 49 2.82 -1.04 -11.89
CA SER A 49 3.55 -2.26 -12.20
C SER A 49 2.79 -3.49 -11.72
N THR A 50 3.21 -4.64 -12.24
CA THR A 50 2.73 -5.96 -11.81
C THR A 50 3.61 -6.54 -10.70
N ASN A 51 3.16 -7.61 -10.04
CA ASN A 51 3.98 -8.32 -9.06
C ASN A 51 5.28 -8.84 -9.69
N GLU A 52 5.23 -9.35 -10.92
CA GLU A 52 6.39 -9.75 -11.71
C GLU A 52 7.32 -8.58 -12.03
N GLY A 53 6.75 -7.41 -12.38
CA GLY A 53 7.51 -6.18 -12.61
C GLY A 53 8.24 -5.69 -11.35
N TYR A 54 7.57 -5.68 -10.19
CA TYR A 54 8.19 -5.32 -8.91
C TYR A 54 9.30 -6.28 -8.52
N HIS A 55 9.10 -7.59 -8.71
CA HIS A 55 10.14 -8.60 -8.47
C HIS A 55 11.39 -8.35 -9.32
N SER A 56 11.20 -8.09 -10.62
CA SER A 56 12.28 -7.79 -11.54
C SER A 56 13.05 -6.52 -11.15
N LEU A 57 12.33 -5.47 -10.75
CA LEU A 57 12.91 -4.21 -10.25
C LEU A 57 13.73 -4.42 -8.97
N LEU A 58 13.25 -5.22 -8.02
CA LEU A 58 13.99 -5.50 -6.79
C LEU A 58 15.25 -6.33 -7.04
N LYS A 59 15.20 -7.28 -7.97
CA LYS A 59 16.43 -7.98 -8.38
C LYS A 59 17.42 -7.02 -9.06
N LEU A 60 16.95 -6.02 -9.82
CA LEU A 60 17.81 -5.02 -10.45
C LEU A 60 18.46 -4.15 -9.36
N ALA A 61 17.66 -3.79 -8.34
CA ALA A 61 18.13 -3.09 -7.17
C ALA A 61 19.26 -3.85 -6.45
N GLN A 62 19.16 -5.17 -6.34
CA GLN A 62 20.21 -6.02 -5.76
C GLN A 62 21.48 -6.02 -6.62
N VAL A 63 21.34 -6.15 -7.95
CA VAL A 63 22.48 -6.16 -8.88
C VAL A 63 23.31 -4.87 -8.82
N PHE A 64 22.63 -3.71 -8.86
CA PHE A 64 23.30 -2.41 -8.90
C PHE A 64 23.33 -1.71 -7.54
N ALA A 65 23.04 -2.44 -6.46
CA ALA A 65 23.02 -1.94 -5.08
C ALA A 65 22.24 -0.63 -4.92
N ALA A 66 20.94 -0.62 -5.27
CA ALA A 66 20.08 0.52 -4.99
C ALA A 66 20.06 0.82 -3.48
N ARG A 67 19.99 2.10 -3.14
CA ARG A 67 19.87 2.55 -1.75
C ARG A 67 18.54 2.12 -1.13
N GLN A 68 17.46 2.24 -1.91
CA GLN A 68 16.10 1.97 -1.48
C GLN A 68 15.17 1.79 -2.68
N ALA A 69 14.08 1.06 -2.45
CA ALA A 69 12.92 1.04 -3.32
C ALA A 69 11.70 1.52 -2.53
N LYS A 70 10.91 2.41 -3.16
CA LYS A 70 9.75 3.05 -2.54
C LYS A 70 8.55 2.97 -3.47
N VAL A 71 7.37 2.81 -2.88
CA VAL A 71 6.09 2.91 -3.59
C VAL A 71 5.35 4.15 -3.09
N VAL A 72 5.04 5.05 -4.01
CA VAL A 72 4.28 6.28 -3.74
C VAL A 72 2.81 5.91 -3.69
N LEU A 73 2.20 6.17 -2.54
CA LEU A 73 0.81 5.82 -2.24
C LEU A 73 0.05 7.04 -1.72
N PRO A 74 -1.29 7.08 -1.86
CA PRO A 74 -2.10 8.06 -1.18
C PRO A 74 -1.81 8.10 0.32
N GLN A 75 -1.74 9.31 0.88
CA GLN A 75 -1.22 9.54 2.22
C GLN A 75 -1.94 8.72 3.30
N GLY A 76 -3.28 8.64 3.23
CA GLY A 76 -4.07 7.88 4.19
C GLY A 76 -3.81 6.38 4.09
N TYR A 77 -3.76 5.82 2.88
CA TYR A 77 -3.42 4.41 2.70
C TYR A 77 -2.00 4.11 3.19
N ALA A 78 -1.00 4.93 2.82
CA ALA A 78 0.38 4.77 3.30
C ALA A 78 0.48 4.75 4.83
N ARG A 79 -0.22 5.66 5.52
CA ARG A 79 -0.28 5.70 7.00
C ARG A 79 -0.98 4.47 7.58
N SER A 80 -2.07 4.03 6.95
CA SER A 80 -2.80 2.83 7.37
C SER A 80 -1.91 1.59 7.31
N GLN A 81 -1.17 1.40 6.22
CA GLN A 81 -0.27 0.25 6.07
C GLN A 81 0.87 0.27 7.08
N ARG A 82 1.47 1.43 7.33
CA ARG A 82 2.48 1.59 8.40
C ARG A 82 1.91 1.32 9.80
N ALA A 83 0.67 1.71 10.06
CA ALA A 83 0.01 1.45 11.33
C ALA A 83 -0.30 -0.05 11.51
N LEU A 84 -0.81 -0.71 10.46
CA LEU A 84 -1.06 -2.16 10.45
C LEU A 84 0.24 -2.95 10.68
N GLU A 85 1.32 -2.58 10.00
CA GLU A 85 2.64 -3.21 10.16
C GLU A 85 3.16 -3.05 11.59
N ARG A 86 3.12 -1.83 12.13
CA ARG A 86 3.56 -1.56 13.51
C ARG A 86 2.71 -2.33 14.52
N CYS A 87 1.40 -2.40 14.33
CA CYS A 87 0.49 -2.96 15.33
C CYS A 87 0.41 -4.49 15.27
N PHE A 88 0.43 -5.07 14.08
CA PHE A 88 0.17 -6.50 13.85
C PHE A 88 1.32 -7.23 13.15
N GLY A 89 2.40 -6.55 12.79
CA GLY A 89 3.59 -7.12 12.15
C GLY A 89 3.48 -7.25 10.62
N VAL A 90 2.35 -6.90 10.01
CA VAL A 90 2.12 -7.01 8.56
C VAL A 90 1.42 -5.76 8.03
N ALA A 91 1.97 -5.18 6.97
CA ALA A 91 1.40 -4.05 6.24
C ALA A 91 0.25 -4.50 5.31
N ALA A 92 -0.84 -5.06 5.86
CA ALA A 92 -1.99 -5.48 5.08
C ALA A 92 -3.29 -5.40 5.88
N SER A 93 -4.41 -5.24 5.16
CA SER A 93 -5.74 -5.41 5.73
C SER A 93 -5.87 -6.78 6.41
N THR A 94 -6.71 -6.89 7.45
CA THR A 94 -6.89 -8.15 8.22
C THR A 94 -8.16 -8.91 7.85
N ALA A 95 -9.16 -8.21 7.30
CA ALA A 95 -10.36 -8.80 6.71
C ALA A 95 -10.23 -8.91 5.18
N SER A 96 -11.23 -9.53 4.54
CA SER A 96 -11.38 -9.65 3.09
C SER A 96 -12.59 -8.88 2.55
N LEU A 97 -12.62 -8.62 1.24
CA LEU A 97 -13.83 -8.10 0.58
C LEU A 97 -15.00 -9.08 0.69
N GLY A 98 -14.71 -10.38 0.78
CA GLY A 98 -15.69 -11.41 1.09
C GLY A 98 -16.30 -11.23 2.48
N ASP A 99 -15.47 -10.99 3.50
CA ASP A 99 -15.95 -10.73 4.87
C ASP A 99 -16.82 -9.48 4.92
N LEU A 100 -16.48 -8.43 4.16
CA LEU A 100 -17.29 -7.21 4.10
C LEU A 100 -18.70 -7.49 3.59
N GLY A 101 -18.86 -8.32 2.56
CA GLY A 101 -20.17 -8.67 2.00
C GLY A 101 -21.03 -9.57 2.90
N GLU A 102 -20.45 -10.14 3.96
CA GLU A 102 -21.09 -11.10 4.86
C GLU A 102 -21.11 -10.61 6.32
N ALA A 103 -20.67 -9.36 6.58
CA ALA A 103 -20.60 -8.78 7.91
C ALA A 103 -21.99 -8.46 8.48
N GLU A 104 -22.18 -8.65 9.80
CA GLU A 104 -23.39 -8.21 10.51
C GLU A 104 -23.31 -6.74 10.95
N LEU A 105 -22.09 -6.23 11.14
CA LEU A 105 -21.81 -4.84 11.45
C LEU A 105 -20.68 -4.33 10.55
N VAL A 106 -20.92 -3.19 9.90
CA VAL A 106 -19.89 -2.45 9.17
C VAL A 106 -19.72 -1.09 9.83
N LEU A 107 -18.51 -0.81 10.30
CA LEU A 107 -18.12 0.49 10.84
C LEU A 107 -17.23 1.19 9.82
N SER A 108 -17.73 2.23 9.17
CA SER A 108 -17.00 2.99 8.16
C SER A 108 -16.40 4.25 8.77
N PHE A 109 -15.08 4.37 8.76
CA PHE A 109 -14.35 5.55 9.23
C PHE A 109 -13.90 6.38 8.02
N GLY A 110 -14.54 7.54 7.84
CA GLY A 110 -14.44 8.32 6.61
C GLY A 110 -15.31 7.78 5.47
N ASN A 111 -15.05 8.22 4.24
CA ASN A 111 -15.76 7.79 3.04
C ASN A 111 -14.91 6.81 2.19
N PRO A 112 -15.04 5.48 2.39
CA PRO A 112 -14.27 4.50 1.64
C PRO A 112 -14.68 4.40 0.16
N LEU A 113 -15.93 4.77 -0.18
CA LEU A 113 -16.43 4.76 -1.56
C LEU A 113 -15.75 5.81 -2.45
N SER A 114 -15.20 6.87 -1.87
CA SER A 114 -14.39 7.85 -2.60
C SER A 114 -13.12 7.23 -3.18
N SER A 115 -12.62 6.16 -2.56
CA SER A 115 -11.34 5.52 -2.89
C SER A 115 -11.52 4.26 -3.72
N ASP A 116 -12.61 3.53 -3.52
CA ASP A 116 -12.93 2.33 -4.30
C ASP A 116 -14.45 2.16 -4.48
N PRO A 117 -15.01 2.55 -5.64
CA PRO A 117 -16.43 2.39 -5.92
C PRO A 117 -16.90 0.93 -5.97
N LEU A 118 -16.01 -0.05 -6.19
CA LEU A 118 -16.40 -1.47 -6.24
C LEU A 118 -16.82 -2.00 -4.86
N LEU A 119 -16.43 -1.32 -3.78
CA LEU A 119 -16.93 -1.58 -2.43
C LEU A 119 -18.44 -1.42 -2.33
N ALA A 120 -19.07 -0.60 -3.16
CA ALA A 120 -20.51 -0.40 -3.15
C ALA A 120 -21.26 -1.73 -3.33
N ASN A 121 -20.73 -2.65 -4.14
CA ASN A 121 -21.33 -3.97 -4.33
C ASN A 121 -21.22 -4.85 -3.07
N CYS A 122 -20.10 -4.74 -2.33
CA CYS A 122 -19.92 -5.49 -1.09
C CYS A 122 -20.82 -4.93 0.01
N LEU A 123 -20.92 -3.60 0.12
CA LEU A 123 -21.81 -2.94 1.08
C LEU A 123 -23.28 -3.24 0.80
N ALA A 124 -23.71 -3.17 -0.47
CA ALA A 124 -25.08 -3.52 -0.86
C ALA A 124 -25.41 -4.97 -0.48
N ARG A 125 -24.48 -5.91 -0.70
CA ARG A 125 -24.65 -7.31 -0.25
C ARG A 125 -24.77 -7.43 1.26
N ALA A 126 -24.01 -6.68 2.04
CA ALA A 126 -24.12 -6.68 3.49
C ALA A 126 -25.50 -6.15 3.94
N GLU A 127 -25.95 -5.02 3.36
CA GLU A 127 -27.28 -4.45 3.61
C GLU A 127 -28.42 -5.41 3.27
N GLU A 128 -28.36 -6.09 2.12
CA GLU A 128 -29.33 -7.11 1.70
C GLU A 128 -29.45 -8.26 2.72
N ARG A 129 -28.38 -8.54 3.47
CA ARG A 129 -28.33 -9.57 4.52
C ARG A 129 -28.73 -9.04 5.90
N GLY A 130 -29.10 -7.77 6.00
CA GLY A 130 -29.53 -7.13 7.24
C GLY A 130 -28.38 -6.61 8.10
N ALA A 131 -27.20 -6.37 7.52
CA ALA A 131 -26.09 -5.76 8.23
C ALA A 131 -26.48 -4.37 8.77
N THR A 132 -25.95 -4.01 9.94
CA THR A 132 -26.00 -2.64 10.44
C THR A 132 -24.80 -1.87 9.88
N LEU A 133 -25.04 -0.77 9.17
CA LEU A 133 -23.98 0.08 8.61
C LEU A 133 -23.92 1.40 9.37
N GLU A 134 -22.78 1.70 9.95
CA GLU A 134 -22.55 2.92 10.72
C GLU A 134 -21.34 3.68 10.17
N THR A 135 -21.56 4.93 9.78
CA THR A 135 -20.52 5.80 9.25
C THR A 135 -20.09 6.82 10.29
N ILE A 136 -18.79 6.84 10.57
CA ILE A 136 -18.11 7.80 11.42
C ILE A 136 -17.36 8.74 10.47
N PRO A 137 -17.85 9.97 10.25
CA PRO A 137 -17.23 10.88 9.29
C PRO A 137 -15.83 11.28 9.75
N ALA A 138 -14.95 11.56 8.80
CA ALA A 138 -13.66 12.20 9.09
C ALA A 138 -13.90 13.67 9.42
N VAL A 139 -13.83 14.03 10.70
CA VAL A 139 -13.97 15.40 11.17
C VAL A 139 -12.55 15.94 11.34
N ASN A 140 -12.07 16.73 10.37
CA ASN A 140 -10.72 17.30 10.36
C ASN A 140 -10.51 18.37 11.46
N THR A 141 -10.77 18.04 12.73
CA THR A 141 -10.73 18.95 13.86
C THR A 141 -9.83 18.38 14.96
N GLY A 142 -8.53 18.57 14.81
CA GLY A 142 -7.57 18.32 15.89
C GLY A 142 -6.15 18.68 15.48
N GLN A 143 -5.51 19.58 16.24
CA GLN A 143 -4.05 19.66 16.25
C GLN A 143 -3.51 18.38 16.92
N ALA A 144 -2.35 17.90 16.47
CA ALA A 144 -1.59 16.95 17.29
C ALA A 144 -1.21 17.65 18.60
N GLY A 145 -1.68 17.13 19.73
CA GLY A 145 -1.44 17.68 21.07
C GLY A 145 -1.97 16.76 22.16
N GLU A 146 -1.82 17.16 23.43
CA GLU A 146 -2.12 16.32 24.61
C GLU A 146 -3.58 15.84 24.70
N GLN A 147 -4.53 16.54 24.08
CA GLN A 147 -5.93 16.16 24.08
C GLN A 147 -6.32 15.38 22.81
N PRO A 148 -7.12 14.30 22.94
CA PRO A 148 -7.52 13.50 21.80
C PRO A 148 -8.34 14.32 20.78
N SER A 149 -8.21 14.01 19.50
CA SER A 149 -9.13 14.50 18.46
C SER A 149 -10.57 14.02 18.73
N GLN A 150 -11.54 14.56 18.00
CA GLN A 150 -12.94 14.13 18.11
C GLN A 150 -13.10 12.61 17.86
N GLU A 151 -12.41 12.07 16.85
CA GLU A 151 -12.39 10.64 16.51
C GLU A 151 -11.69 9.82 17.58
N GLN A 152 -10.55 10.30 18.08
CA GLN A 152 -9.78 9.62 19.12
C GLN A 152 -10.59 9.54 20.41
N ALA A 153 -11.31 10.60 20.77
CA ALA A 153 -12.19 10.63 21.93
C ALA A 153 -13.37 9.67 21.77
N LEU A 154 -13.97 9.58 20.57
CA LEU A 154 -15.01 8.60 20.28
C LEU A 154 -14.48 7.16 20.41
N LEU A 155 -13.37 6.86 19.76
CA LEU A 155 -12.74 5.53 19.79
C LEU A 155 -12.32 5.13 21.20
N ALA A 156 -11.70 6.04 21.95
CA ALA A 156 -11.33 5.84 23.35
C ALA A 156 -12.56 5.63 24.23
N GLY A 157 -13.63 6.39 24.01
CA GLY A 157 -14.91 6.22 24.70
C GLY A 157 -15.53 4.85 24.43
N VAL A 158 -15.55 4.40 23.17
CA VAL A 158 -16.05 3.07 22.80
C VAL A 158 -15.20 1.97 23.42
N LEU A 159 -13.86 2.08 23.34
CA LEU A 159 -12.96 1.12 23.96
C LEU A 159 -13.14 1.07 25.48
N LYS A 160 -13.19 2.23 26.15
CA LYS A 160 -13.44 2.32 27.60
C LYS A 160 -14.79 1.72 27.98
N GLY A 161 -15.84 2.03 27.22
CA GLY A 161 -17.17 1.46 27.40
C GLY A 161 -17.15 -0.07 27.27
N LEU A 162 -16.50 -0.59 26.23
CA LEU A 162 -16.35 -2.02 25.98
C LEU A 162 -15.62 -2.72 27.14
N LEU A 163 -14.50 -2.17 27.62
CA LEU A 163 -13.73 -2.74 28.74
C LEU A 163 -14.51 -2.80 30.06
N THR A 164 -15.51 -1.93 30.24
CA THR A 164 -16.37 -1.87 31.44
C THR A 164 -17.71 -2.58 31.26
N SER A 165 -18.02 -3.04 30.05
CA SER A 165 -19.29 -3.68 29.72
C SER A 165 -19.39 -5.09 30.32
N SER A 166 -20.60 -5.51 30.67
CA SER A 166 -20.84 -6.88 31.12
C SER A 166 -20.57 -7.87 29.98
N GLY A 167 -19.88 -8.97 30.29
CA GLY A 167 -19.56 -10.02 29.32
C GLY A 167 -18.34 -9.73 28.43
N PHE A 168 -17.59 -8.65 28.69
CA PHE A 168 -16.30 -8.44 28.02
C PHE A 168 -15.26 -9.49 28.44
N ASP A 169 -14.68 -10.18 27.47
CA ASP A 169 -13.67 -11.21 27.69
C ASP A 169 -12.27 -10.59 27.83
N ARG A 170 -11.92 -10.22 29.07
CA ARG A 170 -10.62 -9.62 29.39
C ARG A 170 -9.47 -10.61 29.20
N GLU A 171 -9.68 -11.89 29.45
CA GLU A 171 -8.64 -12.91 29.31
C GLU A 171 -8.25 -13.10 27.83
N GLU A 172 -9.24 -13.15 26.94
CA GLU A 172 -8.99 -13.21 25.49
C GLU A 172 -8.31 -11.94 24.96
N MET A 173 -8.68 -10.76 25.48
CA MET A 173 -7.97 -9.52 25.18
C MET A 173 -6.49 -9.62 25.59
N GLU A 174 -6.19 -10.01 26.83
CA GLU A 174 -4.82 -10.12 27.33
C GLU A 174 -3.99 -11.19 26.60
N ARG A 175 -4.66 -12.20 26.03
CA ARG A 175 -4.02 -13.19 25.16
C ARG A 175 -3.62 -12.62 23.81
N ARG A 176 -4.43 -11.73 23.21
CA ARG A 176 -4.21 -11.17 21.86
C ARG A 176 -3.51 -9.82 21.84
N VAL A 177 -3.59 -9.04 22.90
CA VAL A 177 -3.07 -7.67 22.98
C VAL A 177 -1.93 -7.61 23.99
N GLY A 178 -0.77 -7.11 23.54
CA GLY A 178 0.38 -6.84 24.40
C GLY A 178 0.17 -5.54 25.19
N GLN A 179 0.83 -5.43 26.35
CA GLN A 179 0.80 -4.20 27.17
C GLN A 179 -0.62 -3.73 27.55
N CYS A 180 -1.54 -4.67 27.81
CA CYS A 180 -2.92 -4.35 28.17
C CYS A 180 -3.04 -3.41 29.38
N SER A 181 -2.18 -3.57 30.39
CA SER A 181 -2.17 -2.71 31.59
C SER A 181 -1.94 -1.25 31.22
N GLU A 182 -0.95 -0.95 30.37
CA GLU A 182 -0.64 0.42 29.93
C GLU A 182 -1.80 1.04 29.15
N LEU A 183 -2.46 0.25 28.28
CA LEU A 183 -3.65 0.69 27.54
C LEU A 183 -4.81 1.03 28.50
N VAL A 184 -5.08 0.17 29.49
CA VAL A 184 -6.15 0.36 30.47
C VAL A 184 -5.87 1.57 31.35
N GLU A 185 -4.67 1.67 31.93
CA GLU A 185 -4.26 2.81 32.76
C GLU A 185 -4.39 4.14 32.00
N ARG A 186 -4.04 4.15 30.70
CA ARG A 186 -4.21 5.33 29.85
C ARG A 186 -5.67 5.70 29.66
N LEU A 187 -6.53 4.73 29.36
CA LEU A 187 -7.97 4.97 29.20
C LEU A 187 -8.62 5.44 30.49
N GLU A 188 -8.12 5.02 31.66
CA GLU A 188 -8.59 5.47 32.96
C GLU A 188 -8.32 6.96 33.20
N GLN A 189 -7.22 7.50 32.68
CA GLN A 189 -6.86 8.93 32.80
C GLN A 189 -7.84 9.86 32.10
N TRP A 190 -8.55 9.41 31.06
CA TRP A 190 -9.54 10.24 30.36
C TRP A 190 -10.92 10.15 31.02
N HIS A 191 -11.40 11.26 31.55
CA HIS A 191 -12.72 11.29 32.18
C HIS A 191 -13.84 11.21 31.14
N TRP A 192 -14.96 10.58 31.52
CA TRP A 192 -16.11 10.41 30.61
C TRP A 192 -16.64 11.74 30.08
N ASP A 193 -16.73 12.76 30.94
CA ASP A 193 -17.24 14.08 30.54
C ASP A 193 -16.34 14.75 29.50
N GLU A 194 -15.03 14.55 29.60
CA GLU A 194 -14.05 15.05 28.62
C GLU A 194 -14.20 14.30 27.29
N LEU A 195 -14.27 12.96 27.32
CA LEU A 195 -14.44 12.15 26.11
C LEU A 195 -15.73 12.50 25.37
N ILE A 196 -16.85 12.64 26.08
CA ILE A 196 -18.16 12.98 25.52
C ILE A 196 -18.14 14.38 24.92
N SER A 197 -17.59 15.35 25.65
CA SER A 197 -17.46 16.75 25.19
C SER A 197 -16.60 16.83 23.93
N THR A 198 -15.42 16.20 23.94
CA THR A 198 -14.46 16.22 22.82
C THR A 198 -14.97 15.45 21.60
N ALA A 199 -15.58 14.28 21.80
CA ALA A 199 -16.20 13.50 20.73
C ALA A 199 -17.43 14.20 20.12
N LYS A 200 -17.96 15.23 20.79
CA LYS A 200 -19.19 15.97 20.41
C LYS A 200 -20.36 15.03 20.14
N CYS A 201 -20.46 13.97 20.93
CA CYS A 201 -21.54 12.99 20.86
C CYS A 201 -22.12 12.77 22.26
N ARG A 202 -23.32 12.20 22.33
CA ARG A 202 -23.88 11.84 23.64
C ARG A 202 -23.35 10.48 24.06
N ARG A 203 -23.33 10.23 25.38
CA ARG A 203 -22.90 8.94 25.95
C ARG A 203 -23.67 7.76 25.36
N GLU A 204 -24.95 7.94 25.07
CA GLU A 204 -25.81 6.91 24.48
C GLU A 204 -25.31 6.47 23.10
N ARG A 205 -24.66 7.36 22.33
CA ARG A 205 -24.06 6.98 21.03
C ARG A 205 -22.87 6.04 21.22
N ILE A 206 -22.03 6.29 22.23
CA ILE A 206 -20.92 5.41 22.58
C ILE A 206 -21.46 4.05 23.02
N GLU A 207 -22.46 4.05 23.91
CA GLU A 207 -23.09 2.83 24.41
C GLU A 207 -23.78 2.01 23.30
N GLN A 208 -24.39 2.68 22.31
CA GLN A 208 -24.93 2.03 21.10
C GLN A 208 -23.85 1.34 20.28
N LEU A 209 -22.69 1.97 20.08
CA LEU A 209 -21.57 1.37 19.35
C LEU A 209 -20.98 0.17 20.11
N VAL A 210 -20.84 0.28 21.44
CA VAL A 210 -20.42 -0.85 22.29
C VAL A 210 -21.41 -2.00 22.19
N ALA A 211 -22.71 -1.74 22.33
CA ALA A 211 -23.74 -2.76 22.21
C ALA A 211 -23.79 -3.41 20.82
N ALA A 212 -23.56 -2.64 19.76
CA ALA A 212 -23.46 -3.16 18.40
C ALA A 212 -22.25 -4.10 18.24
N LEU A 213 -21.08 -3.69 18.74
CA LEU A 213 -19.86 -4.51 18.71
C LEU A 213 -20.01 -5.83 19.49
N GLN A 214 -20.67 -5.80 20.65
CA GLN A 214 -20.89 -7.00 21.47
C GLN A 214 -21.93 -7.95 20.84
N ARG A 215 -22.94 -7.40 20.17
CA ARG A 215 -24.03 -8.19 19.56
C ARG A 215 -23.62 -8.84 18.25
N ALA A 216 -22.80 -8.18 17.44
CA ALA A 216 -22.47 -8.64 16.09
C ALA A 216 -21.55 -9.87 16.10
N SER A 217 -21.92 -10.89 15.33
CA SER A 217 -21.12 -12.10 15.12
C SER A 217 -19.93 -11.86 14.19
N SER A 218 -20.03 -10.85 13.32
CA SER A 218 -19.01 -10.44 12.36
C SER A 218 -18.99 -8.92 12.22
N THR A 219 -17.81 -8.31 12.40
CA THR A 219 -17.63 -6.85 12.28
C THR A 219 -16.46 -6.51 11.36
N VAL A 220 -16.74 -5.75 10.31
CA VAL A 220 -15.70 -5.18 9.44
C VAL A 220 -15.58 -3.68 9.66
N MET A 221 -14.38 -3.22 10.00
CA MET A 221 -14.04 -1.81 10.10
C MET A 221 -13.39 -1.35 8.79
N LEU A 222 -14.05 -0.44 8.07
CA LEU A 222 -13.53 0.17 6.85
C LEU A 222 -12.80 1.46 7.19
N VAL A 223 -11.58 1.62 6.66
CA VAL A 223 -10.77 2.82 6.82
C VAL A 223 -10.65 3.53 5.48
N GLY A 224 -11.31 4.68 5.37
CA GLY A 224 -11.19 5.58 4.23
C GLY A 224 -9.86 6.34 4.21
N ASN A 225 -9.41 6.71 3.00
CA ASN A 225 -8.18 7.48 2.83
C ASN A 225 -8.29 8.88 3.47
N ASP A 226 -9.48 9.49 3.46
CA ASP A 226 -9.79 10.77 4.09
C ASP A 226 -9.61 10.74 5.62
N PHE A 227 -10.06 9.67 6.28
CA PHE A 227 -9.89 9.48 7.72
C PHE A 227 -8.41 9.32 8.09
N ALA A 228 -7.69 8.49 7.34
CA ALA A 228 -6.28 8.20 7.64
C ALA A 228 -5.32 9.35 7.29
N GLN A 229 -5.65 10.18 6.29
CA GLN A 229 -4.81 11.32 5.89
C GLN A 229 -5.00 12.57 6.77
N ALA A 230 -6.05 12.61 7.58
CA ALA A 230 -6.31 13.71 8.51
C ALA A 230 -5.10 13.99 9.43
N GLN A 231 -5.03 15.20 9.97
CA GLN A 231 -4.03 15.55 10.98
C GLN A 231 -4.22 14.64 12.22
N GLY A 232 -3.13 14.10 12.77
CA GLY A 232 -3.21 13.09 13.84
C GLY A 232 -3.73 11.71 13.39
N GLY A 233 -3.87 11.47 12.08
CA GLY A 233 -4.42 10.23 11.53
C GLY A 233 -3.64 8.99 11.93
N SER A 234 -2.32 9.09 12.14
CA SER A 234 -1.49 7.96 12.59
C SER A 234 -1.88 7.47 14.00
N GLU A 235 -2.14 8.41 14.90
CA GLU A 235 -2.56 8.16 16.29
C GLU A 235 -4.00 7.65 16.32
N THR A 236 -4.88 8.27 15.52
CA THR A 236 -6.28 7.84 15.37
C THR A 236 -6.38 6.42 14.82
N LEU A 237 -5.57 6.07 13.80
CA LEU A 237 -5.48 4.71 13.28
C LEU A 237 -5.01 3.74 14.37
N THR A 238 -4.02 4.11 15.17
CA THR A 238 -3.55 3.26 16.27
C THR A 238 -4.66 2.98 17.28
N MET A 239 -5.46 3.99 17.63
CA MET A 239 -6.61 3.82 18.53
C MET A 239 -7.71 2.92 17.91
N LEU A 240 -7.97 3.07 16.61
CA LEU A 240 -8.90 2.21 15.88
C LEU A 240 -8.42 0.75 15.87
N LEU A 241 -7.14 0.52 15.58
CA LEU A 241 -6.55 -0.82 15.60
C LEU A 241 -6.54 -1.41 17.02
N ALA A 242 -6.33 -0.59 18.05
CA ALA A 242 -6.45 -0.98 19.46
C ALA A 242 -7.87 -1.42 19.80
N LEU A 243 -8.89 -0.67 19.37
CA LEU A 243 -10.29 -1.05 19.52
C LEU A 243 -10.58 -2.37 18.79
N ALA A 244 -10.15 -2.51 17.53
CA ALA A 244 -10.39 -3.71 16.73
C ALA A 244 -9.78 -4.97 17.38
N ALA A 245 -8.54 -4.89 17.87
CA ALA A 245 -7.89 -6.01 18.55
C ALA A 245 -8.52 -6.32 19.91
N SER A 246 -8.82 -5.28 20.71
CA SER A 246 -9.44 -5.45 22.04
C SER A 246 -10.86 -5.99 21.96
N ALA A 247 -11.60 -5.67 20.89
CA ALA A 247 -12.91 -6.23 20.61
C ALA A 247 -12.87 -7.65 20.01
N GLY A 248 -11.69 -8.26 19.88
CA GLY A 248 -11.54 -9.62 19.35
C GLY A 248 -11.86 -9.75 17.85
N LEU A 249 -11.74 -8.66 17.08
CA LEU A 249 -12.03 -8.68 15.64
C LEU A 249 -10.85 -9.22 14.82
N ILE A 250 -9.62 -9.05 15.31
CA ILE A 250 -8.41 -9.47 14.61
C ILE A 250 -8.20 -10.98 14.78
N GLY A 251 -8.11 -11.70 13.65
CA GLY A 251 -8.03 -13.17 13.64
C GLY A 251 -9.38 -13.88 13.74
N ARG A 252 -10.49 -13.14 13.73
CA ARG A 252 -11.85 -13.69 13.78
C ARG A 252 -12.46 -13.75 12.36
N PRO A 253 -12.99 -14.91 11.93
CA PRO A 253 -13.66 -15.02 10.62
C PRO A 253 -14.80 -14.01 10.46
N GLY A 254 -14.96 -13.44 9.25
CA GLY A 254 -15.98 -12.41 9.01
C GLY A 254 -15.66 -11.04 9.62
N SER A 255 -14.52 -10.89 10.29
CA SER A 255 -14.19 -9.67 11.05
C SER A 255 -12.79 -9.17 10.77
N GLY A 256 -12.57 -7.88 11.03
CA GLY A 256 -11.26 -7.26 10.96
C GLY A 256 -11.32 -5.86 10.37
N VAL A 257 -10.18 -5.42 9.83
CA VAL A 257 -9.97 -4.07 9.31
C VAL A 257 -9.64 -4.15 7.82
N LEU A 258 -10.33 -3.35 7.01
CA LEU A 258 -10.04 -3.14 5.60
C LEU A 258 -9.57 -1.70 5.38
N SER A 259 -8.33 -1.52 4.94
CA SER A 259 -7.79 -0.22 4.56
C SER A 259 -7.88 -0.02 3.05
N MET A 260 -8.46 1.11 2.63
CA MET A 260 -8.79 1.37 1.23
C MET A 260 -7.94 2.48 0.63
N GLY A 261 -7.79 2.48 -0.70
CA GLY A 261 -7.16 3.57 -1.45
C GLY A 261 -5.71 3.36 -1.89
N GLY A 262 -5.20 2.12 -1.89
CA GLY A 262 -3.82 1.85 -2.36
C GLY A 262 -3.63 1.88 -3.88
N GLY A 263 -4.68 1.66 -4.66
CA GLY A 263 -4.55 1.34 -6.08
C GLY A 263 -4.38 -0.17 -6.31
N SER A 264 -4.49 -0.60 -7.57
CA SER A 264 -4.66 -2.02 -7.93
C SER A 264 -3.44 -2.93 -7.74
N ALA A 265 -2.27 -2.37 -7.44
CA ALA A 265 -1.02 -3.13 -7.31
C ALA A 265 -0.22 -2.79 -6.04
N ALA A 266 -0.73 -1.89 -5.19
CA ALA A 266 0.04 -1.33 -4.09
C ALA A 266 0.37 -2.38 -3.03
N GLN A 267 -0.60 -3.25 -2.71
CA GLN A 267 -0.36 -4.34 -1.77
C GLN A 267 0.77 -5.26 -2.27
N GLY A 268 0.84 -5.52 -3.57
CA GLY A 268 1.92 -6.33 -4.15
C GLY A 268 3.29 -5.71 -3.94
N ALA A 269 3.43 -4.40 -4.11
CA ALA A 269 4.68 -3.70 -3.80
C ALA A 269 5.07 -3.87 -2.30
N LEU A 270 4.11 -3.73 -1.39
CA LEU A 270 4.32 -3.88 0.05
C LEU A 270 4.72 -5.30 0.43
N ASP A 271 4.06 -6.30 -0.15
CA ASP A 271 4.32 -7.73 0.09
C ASP A 271 5.76 -8.11 -0.30
N LEU A 272 6.30 -7.46 -1.34
CA LEU A 272 7.67 -7.64 -1.82
C LEU A 272 8.70 -6.81 -1.00
N GLY A 273 8.26 -6.05 0.00
CA GLY A 273 9.12 -5.23 0.85
C GLY A 273 9.47 -3.86 0.30
N ILE A 274 8.78 -3.39 -0.76
CA ILE A 274 8.92 -2.01 -1.24
C ILE A 274 8.24 -1.09 -0.24
N SER A 275 9.01 -0.23 0.43
CA SER A 275 8.43 0.58 1.51
C SER A 275 7.46 1.63 0.98
N PRO A 276 6.34 1.89 1.67
CA PRO A 276 5.44 2.98 1.30
C PRO A 276 6.11 4.33 1.54
N GLU A 277 5.97 5.26 0.60
CA GLU A 277 6.41 6.65 0.74
C GLU A 277 5.25 7.61 0.46
N LEU A 278 5.28 8.75 1.17
CA LEU A 278 4.36 9.84 0.90
C LEU A 278 4.80 10.58 -0.37
N PRO A 279 3.86 11.12 -1.15
CA PRO A 279 4.20 11.88 -2.35
C PRO A 279 4.89 13.20 -1.97
N SER A 280 6.24 13.21 -1.98
CA SER A 280 7.05 14.41 -1.71
C SER A 280 8.24 14.55 -2.69
N PRO A 281 8.28 15.60 -3.52
CA PRO A 281 9.37 15.85 -4.47
C PRO A 281 10.75 15.94 -3.82
N THR A 282 10.83 16.41 -2.58
CA THR A 282 12.10 16.56 -1.83
C THR A 282 12.76 15.21 -1.59
N THR A 283 12.00 14.24 -1.09
CA THR A 283 12.52 12.89 -0.85
C THR A 283 12.83 12.19 -2.17
N LEU A 284 11.92 12.33 -3.15
CA LEU A 284 12.00 11.65 -4.44
C LEU A 284 13.15 12.15 -5.33
N GLY A 285 13.50 13.44 -5.27
CA GLY A 285 14.52 14.06 -6.11
C GLY A 285 15.91 14.17 -5.47
N SER A 286 16.10 13.65 -4.26
CA SER A 286 17.33 13.83 -3.47
C SER A 286 18.52 13.01 -3.95
N ASP A 287 18.28 11.87 -4.60
CA ASP A 287 19.35 10.97 -5.06
C ASP A 287 19.97 11.45 -6.37
N ARG A 288 21.24 11.07 -6.60
CA ARG A 288 21.96 11.38 -7.85
C ARG A 288 21.25 10.75 -9.06
N LEU A 289 20.77 9.52 -8.92
CA LEU A 289 19.97 8.84 -9.93
C LEU A 289 18.64 8.38 -9.35
N VAL A 290 17.57 8.62 -10.10
CA VAL A 290 16.21 8.19 -9.74
C VAL A 290 15.64 7.31 -10.84
N TYR A 291 15.27 6.07 -10.50
CA TYR A 291 14.53 5.17 -11.39
C TYR A 291 13.05 5.24 -11.03
N VAL A 292 12.21 5.67 -11.97
CA VAL A 292 10.81 6.00 -11.76
C VAL A 292 9.95 5.04 -12.56
N VAL A 293 8.95 4.43 -11.91
CA VAL A 293 7.99 3.52 -12.55
C VAL A 293 6.60 4.15 -12.48
N GLY A 294 5.96 4.23 -13.64
CA GLY A 294 4.70 4.95 -13.79
C GLY A 294 4.87 6.44 -13.52
N ARG A 295 3.96 7.00 -12.73
CA ARG A 295 3.79 8.44 -12.51
C ARG A 295 4.21 8.93 -11.12
N ALA A 296 5.01 8.14 -10.39
CA ALA A 296 5.37 8.41 -9.00
C ALA A 296 5.85 9.85 -8.73
N LEU A 297 6.72 10.40 -9.60
CA LEU A 297 7.18 11.79 -9.52
C LEU A 297 6.10 12.80 -9.88
N ALA A 298 5.27 12.51 -10.88
CA ALA A 298 4.20 13.41 -11.29
C ALA A 298 3.14 13.54 -10.19
N ASP A 299 2.79 12.45 -9.52
CA ASP A 299 1.83 12.46 -8.42
C ASP A 299 2.37 13.26 -7.23
N ALA A 300 3.67 13.13 -6.93
CA ALA A 300 4.36 13.95 -5.92
C ALA A 300 4.38 15.45 -6.24
N LEU A 301 4.49 15.82 -7.52
CA LEU A 301 4.44 17.21 -7.96
C LEU A 301 3.02 17.82 -7.94
N VAL A 302 1.97 16.98 -7.91
CA VAL A 302 0.58 17.44 -7.82
C VAL A 302 0.12 17.58 -6.37
N SER A 303 0.59 16.70 -5.46
CA SER A 303 0.16 16.68 -4.06
C SER A 303 0.65 17.86 -3.24
N GLU A 304 1.80 18.43 -3.60
CA GLU A 304 2.34 19.61 -2.95
C GLU A 304 2.36 20.72 -4.01
N GLN A 305 1.92 21.94 -3.69
CA GLN A 305 2.07 23.14 -4.56
C GLN A 305 3.55 23.55 -4.70
N LEU A 306 4.44 22.60 -4.97
CA LEU A 306 5.88 22.74 -4.90
C LEU A 306 6.50 22.93 -6.28
N ALA A 307 7.59 23.69 -6.26
CA ALA A 307 8.41 23.96 -7.44
C ALA A 307 9.05 22.66 -7.96
N ALA A 308 9.29 22.60 -9.27
CA ALA A 308 10.03 21.54 -9.95
C ALA A 308 11.49 21.35 -9.46
N GLU A 309 11.98 22.24 -8.59
CA GLU A 309 13.38 22.34 -8.15
C GLU A 309 13.92 21.06 -7.47
N PRO A 310 13.19 20.36 -6.57
CA PRO A 310 13.71 19.12 -5.99
C PRO A 310 13.91 18.02 -7.03
N VAL A 311 12.99 17.90 -8.00
CA VAL A 311 13.05 16.88 -9.06
C VAL A 311 14.17 17.17 -10.06
N SER A 312 14.57 18.44 -10.22
CA SER A 312 15.70 18.81 -11.08
C SER A 312 17.08 18.55 -10.45
N LYS A 313 17.15 18.20 -9.16
CA LYS A 313 18.43 17.91 -8.47
C LYS A 313 19.06 16.58 -8.91
N ALA A 314 18.23 15.61 -9.30
CA ALA A 314 18.70 14.34 -9.84
C ALA A 314 19.53 14.57 -11.11
N GLN A 315 20.74 14.00 -11.14
CA GLN A 315 21.63 14.07 -12.30
C GLN A 315 21.12 13.16 -13.42
N VAL A 316 20.65 11.97 -13.08
CA VAL A 316 20.10 11.01 -14.04
C VAL A 316 18.69 10.62 -13.61
N ARG A 317 17.74 10.65 -14.55
CA ARG A 317 16.42 10.05 -14.32
C ARG A 317 16.11 9.02 -15.39
N ILE A 318 15.70 7.84 -14.94
CA ILE A 318 15.23 6.75 -15.80
C ILE A 318 13.75 6.57 -15.51
N HIS A 319 12.89 6.70 -16.52
CA HIS A 319 11.45 6.52 -16.38
C HIS A 319 11.02 5.29 -17.15
N GLN A 320 10.49 4.30 -16.45
CA GLN A 320 9.77 3.17 -17.01
C GLN A 320 8.27 3.48 -16.97
N ALA A 321 7.66 3.75 -18.12
CA ALA A 321 6.30 4.30 -18.14
C ALA A 321 5.49 3.92 -19.37
N HIS A 322 4.18 4.08 -19.21
CA HIS A 322 3.17 3.91 -20.24
C HIS A 322 2.98 5.17 -21.11
N PHE A 323 2.99 6.34 -20.48
CA PHE A 323 2.66 7.63 -21.08
C PHE A 323 3.71 8.65 -20.66
N ILE A 324 3.89 9.68 -21.47
CA ILE A 324 4.70 10.85 -21.10
C ILE A 324 3.90 11.69 -20.09
N ASP A 325 4.54 12.14 -19.03
CA ASP A 325 3.99 13.09 -18.05
C ASP A 325 4.91 14.32 -17.84
N ASN A 326 4.39 15.32 -17.12
CA ASN A 326 5.08 16.58 -16.88
C ASN A 326 6.44 16.43 -16.16
N SER A 327 6.59 15.44 -15.29
CA SER A 327 7.84 15.23 -14.52
C SER A 327 9.00 14.85 -15.44
N MET A 328 8.71 14.16 -16.55
CA MET A 328 9.70 13.77 -17.55
C MET A 328 10.24 14.97 -18.35
N LEU A 329 9.48 16.08 -18.40
CA LEU A 329 9.83 17.28 -19.15
C LEU A 329 10.71 18.25 -18.36
N ILE A 330 10.76 18.13 -17.03
CA ILE A 330 11.71 18.87 -16.18
C ILE A 330 13.13 18.42 -16.54
N ASN A 331 14.12 19.31 -16.61
CA ASN A 331 15.49 18.88 -16.94
C ASN A 331 16.13 18.12 -15.76
N ALA A 332 16.89 17.07 -16.07
CA ALA A 332 17.83 16.45 -15.12
C ALA A 332 19.21 17.11 -15.30
N GLY A 333 20.10 16.95 -14.33
CA GLY A 333 21.46 17.53 -14.42
C GLY A 333 22.29 17.01 -15.60
N GLU A 334 22.17 15.73 -15.91
CA GLU A 334 22.89 15.06 -17.01
C GLU A 334 21.93 14.53 -18.09
N LEU A 335 20.96 13.68 -17.73
CA LEU A 335 20.04 13.08 -18.70
C LEU A 335 18.73 12.56 -18.13
N THR A 336 17.72 12.50 -18.98
CA THR A 336 16.45 11.78 -18.77
C THR A 336 16.29 10.69 -19.83
N LEU A 337 16.15 9.45 -19.39
CA LEU A 337 15.92 8.26 -20.22
C LEU A 337 14.49 7.77 -20.01
N LEU A 338 13.73 7.57 -21.08
CA LEU A 338 12.37 7.05 -21.04
C LEU A 338 12.32 5.67 -21.69
N LEU A 339 11.75 4.70 -20.99
CA LEU A 339 11.67 3.29 -21.35
C LEU A 339 10.18 2.89 -21.48
N PRO A 340 9.67 2.57 -22.69
CA PRO A 340 8.27 2.25 -22.90
C PRO A 340 7.91 0.87 -22.34
N MET A 341 6.97 0.84 -21.40
CA MET A 341 6.45 -0.40 -20.81
C MET A 341 5.05 -0.76 -21.32
N GLN A 342 4.79 -2.03 -21.57
CA GLN A 342 3.48 -2.58 -21.98
C GLN A 342 2.46 -2.46 -20.86
N SER A 343 1.18 -2.27 -21.20
CA SER A 343 0.11 -2.37 -20.21
C SER A 343 0.01 -3.80 -19.64
N ARG A 344 -0.68 -3.95 -18.51
CA ARG A 344 -0.93 -5.25 -17.85
C ARG A 344 -1.39 -6.37 -18.81
N TYR A 345 -2.17 -6.03 -19.84
CA TYR A 345 -2.74 -7.00 -20.78
C TYR A 345 -1.81 -7.31 -21.96
N GLY A 346 -0.78 -6.50 -22.21
CA GLY A 346 0.18 -6.74 -23.28
C GLY A 346 1.30 -7.72 -22.90
N GLN A 347 1.41 -8.05 -21.61
CA GLN A 347 2.53 -8.80 -21.08
C GLN A 347 2.50 -10.27 -21.50
N ARG A 348 3.62 -10.74 -22.03
CA ARG A 348 3.79 -12.13 -22.46
C ARG A 348 3.62 -13.07 -21.26
N GLY A 349 2.67 -14.01 -21.35
CA GLY A 349 2.36 -14.96 -20.27
C GLY A 349 1.40 -14.44 -19.19
N GLY A 350 0.82 -13.25 -19.39
CA GLY A 350 -0.06 -12.58 -18.43
C GLY A 350 0.72 -11.89 -17.31
N CYS A 351 0.04 -11.55 -16.22
CA CYS A 351 0.66 -10.96 -15.03
C CYS A 351 -0.21 -11.18 -13.78
N THR A 352 0.32 -10.84 -12.61
CA THR A 352 -0.40 -10.89 -11.34
C THR A 352 -0.40 -9.55 -10.63
N LEU A 353 -1.48 -9.29 -9.90
CA LEU A 353 -1.71 -8.10 -9.10
C LEU A 353 -2.31 -8.50 -7.77
N THR A 354 -1.91 -7.81 -6.70
CA THR A 354 -2.44 -8.04 -5.37
C THR A 354 -3.40 -6.92 -4.98
N SER A 355 -4.65 -7.29 -4.69
CA SER A 355 -5.69 -6.38 -4.20
C SER A 355 -5.41 -5.91 -2.77
N VAL A 356 -6.14 -4.87 -2.33
CA VAL A 356 -6.09 -4.31 -0.97
C VAL A 356 -6.43 -5.31 0.15
N ASP A 357 -7.07 -6.42 -0.22
CA ASP A 357 -7.45 -7.50 0.69
C ASP A 357 -6.55 -8.74 0.56
N ARG A 358 -5.34 -8.59 -0.01
CA ARG A 358 -4.31 -9.64 -0.13
C ARG A 358 -4.58 -10.70 -1.19
N THR A 359 -5.59 -10.50 -2.03
CA THR A 359 -5.93 -11.44 -3.09
C THR A 359 -5.01 -11.21 -4.29
N VAL A 360 -4.20 -12.22 -4.61
CA VAL A 360 -3.34 -12.25 -5.80
C VAL A 360 -4.15 -12.78 -6.97
N HIS A 361 -4.45 -11.90 -7.93
CA HIS A 361 -5.25 -12.21 -9.11
C HIS A 361 -4.38 -12.42 -10.35
N PHE A 362 -4.67 -13.47 -11.11
CA PHE A 362 -4.11 -13.64 -12.44
C PHE A 362 -4.85 -12.82 -13.50
N SER A 363 -4.09 -12.13 -14.34
CA SER A 363 -4.57 -11.43 -15.52
C SER A 363 -3.94 -12.03 -16.78
N PRO A 364 -4.73 -12.55 -17.72
CA PRO A 364 -4.19 -13.16 -18.93
C PRO A 364 -3.58 -12.11 -19.87
N GLU A 365 -2.66 -12.57 -20.71
CA GLU A 365 -2.26 -11.83 -21.90
C GLU A 365 -3.45 -11.70 -22.86
N ILE A 366 -3.74 -10.49 -23.31
CA ILE A 366 -4.68 -10.24 -24.41
C ILE A 366 -3.87 -10.09 -25.69
N ARG A 367 -3.93 -11.12 -26.55
CA ARG A 367 -3.26 -11.11 -27.85
C ARG A 367 -3.90 -10.08 -28.78
N GLY A 368 -3.08 -9.30 -29.47
CA GLY A 368 -3.55 -8.27 -30.40
C GLY A 368 -2.46 -7.27 -30.76
N ASN A 369 -2.87 -6.08 -31.20
CA ASN A 369 -1.97 -5.00 -31.58
C ASN A 369 -1.10 -4.58 -30.38
N ARG A 370 0.21 -4.79 -30.48
CA ARG A 370 1.18 -4.34 -29.49
C ARG A 370 1.65 -2.93 -29.84
N ILE A 371 1.87 -2.12 -28.82
CA ILE A 371 2.62 -0.86 -28.98
C ILE A 371 4.06 -1.25 -29.33
N ALA A 372 4.50 -0.89 -30.54
CA ALA A 372 5.68 -1.40 -31.23
C ALA A 372 6.84 -1.83 -30.33
N ASP A 373 7.61 -0.87 -29.80
CA ASP A 373 8.79 -1.17 -29.02
C ASP A 373 8.55 -1.21 -27.51
N ALA A 374 7.30 -1.15 -27.04
CA ALA A 374 7.05 -1.31 -25.61
C ALA A 374 7.38 -2.75 -25.18
N ARG A 375 8.07 -2.89 -24.05
CA ARG A 375 8.44 -4.20 -23.45
C ARG A 375 7.60 -4.50 -22.21
N PRO A 376 7.36 -5.78 -21.85
CA PRO A 376 6.79 -6.13 -20.55
C PRO A 376 7.53 -5.43 -19.41
N ASP A 377 6.82 -5.04 -18.35
CA ASP A 377 7.40 -4.27 -17.24
C ASP A 377 8.53 -5.04 -16.51
N TRP A 378 8.43 -6.37 -16.42
CA TRP A 378 9.45 -7.25 -15.87
C TRP A 378 10.64 -7.46 -16.80
N GLU A 379 10.47 -7.28 -18.12
CA GLU A 379 11.52 -7.51 -19.11
C GLU A 379 12.51 -6.33 -19.12
N ILE A 380 12.05 -5.11 -18.85
CA ILE A 380 12.88 -3.91 -18.87
C ILE A 380 14.03 -3.97 -17.85
N PRO A 381 13.80 -4.25 -16.55
CA PRO A 381 14.89 -4.40 -15.59
C PRO A 381 15.82 -5.58 -15.95
N ALA A 382 15.29 -6.67 -16.50
CA ALA A 382 16.09 -7.81 -16.92
C ALA A 382 17.07 -7.45 -18.06
N LEU A 383 16.60 -6.71 -19.08
CA LEU A 383 17.44 -6.23 -20.18
C LEU A 383 18.58 -5.33 -19.68
N ILE A 384 18.31 -4.51 -18.66
CA ILE A 384 19.33 -3.64 -18.04
C ILE A 384 20.33 -4.49 -17.23
N ALA A 385 19.84 -5.42 -16.41
CA ALA A 385 20.67 -6.29 -15.58
C ALA A 385 21.62 -7.17 -16.42
N GLN A 386 21.19 -7.64 -17.59
CA GLN A 386 22.01 -8.42 -18.51
C GLN A 386 23.19 -7.63 -19.12
N GLN A 387 23.22 -6.30 -18.99
CA GLN A 387 24.38 -5.50 -19.41
C GLN A 387 25.44 -5.36 -18.30
N ALA A 388 25.20 -5.89 -17.10
CA ALA A 388 26.17 -5.86 -16.02
C ALA A 388 27.28 -6.91 -16.24
N GLU A 389 28.54 -6.54 -15.97
CA GLU A 389 29.71 -7.38 -16.24
C GLU A 389 29.77 -8.68 -15.39
N SER A 390 29.08 -8.74 -14.26
CA SER A 390 29.28 -9.76 -13.22
C SER A 390 28.02 -10.52 -12.80
N VAL A 391 26.95 -10.47 -13.59
CA VAL A 391 25.66 -11.09 -13.24
C VAL A 391 25.41 -12.32 -14.11
N PRO A 392 25.19 -13.51 -13.52
CA PRO A 392 24.86 -14.70 -14.29
C PRO A 392 23.60 -14.49 -15.14
N GLU A 393 23.71 -14.74 -16.45
CA GLU A 393 22.63 -14.54 -17.42
C GLU A 393 21.40 -15.40 -17.07
N GLU A 394 21.63 -16.59 -16.50
CA GLU A 394 20.58 -17.56 -16.15
C GLU A 394 19.62 -17.02 -15.08
N LEU A 395 20.07 -16.08 -14.24
CA LEU A 395 19.22 -15.45 -13.23
C LEU A 395 18.19 -14.48 -13.84
N TRP A 396 18.34 -14.14 -15.12
CA TRP A 396 17.56 -13.09 -15.81
C TRP A 396 16.96 -13.52 -17.14
N ALA A 397 17.34 -14.70 -17.65
CA ALA A 397 16.85 -15.27 -18.90
C ALA A 397 15.42 -15.83 -18.77
N TRP A 398 14.46 -14.97 -18.36
CA TRP A 398 13.06 -15.35 -18.27
C TRP A 398 12.38 -15.32 -19.64
N LEU A 399 11.83 -16.46 -20.04
CA LEU A 399 11.11 -16.58 -21.30
C LEU A 399 9.80 -15.79 -21.31
N ASP A 400 9.07 -15.78 -20.20
CA ASP A 400 7.80 -15.09 -20.01
C ASP A 400 7.55 -14.76 -18.53
N SER A 401 6.42 -14.13 -18.21
CA SER A 401 6.06 -13.82 -16.82
C SER A 401 5.81 -15.05 -15.95
N GLY A 402 5.51 -16.21 -16.54
CA GLY A 402 5.37 -17.47 -15.80
C GLY A 402 6.69 -17.90 -15.15
N ALA A 403 7.80 -17.76 -15.90
CA ALA A 403 9.14 -17.98 -15.34
C ALA A 403 9.50 -16.96 -14.24
N VAL A 404 9.04 -15.72 -14.37
CA VAL A 404 9.19 -14.70 -13.32
C VAL A 404 8.40 -15.10 -12.06
N ARG A 405 7.18 -15.61 -12.21
CA ARG A 405 6.34 -16.09 -11.09
C ARG A 405 6.99 -17.23 -10.30
N VAL A 406 7.67 -18.17 -10.97
CA VAL A 406 8.45 -19.21 -10.28
C VAL A 406 9.55 -18.61 -9.41
N SER A 407 10.29 -17.63 -9.95
CA SER A 407 11.31 -16.92 -9.19
C SER A 407 10.72 -16.10 -8.03
N LEU A 408 9.56 -15.48 -8.24
CA LEU A 408 8.88 -14.66 -7.22
C LEU A 408 8.32 -15.53 -6.09
N GLU A 409 7.67 -16.65 -6.39
CA GLU A 409 7.17 -17.60 -5.38
C GLU A 409 8.30 -18.09 -4.46
N SER A 410 9.48 -18.34 -5.04
CA SER A 410 10.65 -18.76 -4.27
C SER A 410 11.19 -17.65 -3.36
N ALA A 411 10.98 -16.37 -3.72
CA ALA A 411 11.48 -15.21 -2.99
C ALA A 411 10.52 -14.71 -1.90
N VAL A 412 9.21 -14.94 -2.06
CA VAL A 412 8.17 -14.44 -1.16
C VAL A 412 7.36 -15.63 -0.63
N PRO A 413 7.66 -16.14 0.58
CA PRO A 413 6.99 -17.32 1.14
C PRO A 413 5.46 -17.21 1.20
N ALA A 414 4.92 -16.01 1.41
CA ALA A 414 3.47 -15.76 1.43
C ALA A 414 2.80 -16.04 0.07
N TYR A 415 3.57 -16.05 -1.03
CA TYR A 415 3.07 -16.22 -2.40
C TYR A 415 3.12 -17.68 -2.86
N GLN A 416 3.13 -18.63 -1.93
CA GLN A 416 3.02 -20.06 -2.25
C GLN A 416 1.80 -20.34 -3.14
N GLY A 417 2.02 -21.05 -4.25
CA GLY A 417 1.02 -21.33 -5.27
C GLY A 417 0.96 -20.32 -6.43
N LEU A 418 1.72 -19.22 -6.36
CA LEU A 418 1.76 -18.20 -7.41
C LEU A 418 2.14 -18.76 -8.78
N SER A 419 3.13 -19.65 -8.85
CA SER A 419 3.58 -20.24 -10.12
C SER A 419 2.51 -21.07 -10.82
N GLY A 420 1.49 -21.55 -10.09
CA GLY A 420 0.35 -22.29 -10.66
C GLY A 420 -0.73 -21.42 -11.30
N LEU A 421 -0.61 -20.08 -11.24
CA LEU A 421 -1.55 -19.15 -11.85
C LEU A 421 -1.26 -18.95 -13.35
N HIS A 422 -2.18 -19.41 -14.19
CA HIS A 422 -2.05 -19.37 -15.66
C HIS A 422 -3.36 -19.07 -16.42
N ALA A 423 -4.52 -19.15 -15.76
CA ALA A 423 -5.82 -19.04 -16.41
C ALA A 423 -6.68 -17.91 -15.81
N PRO A 424 -7.53 -17.25 -16.64
CA PRO A 424 -8.43 -16.22 -16.18
C PRO A 424 -9.31 -16.69 -15.01
N GLY A 425 -9.52 -15.83 -14.03
CA GLY A 425 -10.33 -16.13 -12.85
C GLY A 425 -9.61 -16.93 -11.76
N GLN A 426 -8.36 -17.36 -11.98
CA GLN A 426 -7.55 -17.92 -10.91
C GLN A 426 -7.01 -16.82 -9.99
N PHE A 427 -7.08 -17.10 -8.69
CA PHE A 427 -6.54 -16.25 -7.64
C PHE A 427 -6.23 -17.09 -6.40
N PHE A 428 -5.44 -16.53 -5.49
CA PHE A 428 -5.35 -17.00 -4.11
C PHE A 428 -5.24 -15.79 -3.19
N GLN A 429 -5.55 -15.98 -1.91
CA GLN A 429 -5.40 -14.93 -0.90
C GLN A 429 -4.37 -15.39 0.12
N TRP A 430 -3.24 -14.69 0.21
CA TRP A 430 -2.21 -15.06 1.16
C TRP A 430 -2.65 -14.75 2.60
N GLY A 431 -2.25 -15.62 3.53
CA GLY A 431 -2.80 -15.63 4.89
C GLY A 431 -4.25 -16.14 4.99
N GLY A 432 -4.86 -16.54 3.87
CA GLY A 432 -6.25 -16.98 3.80
C GLY A 432 -7.26 -15.84 4.01
N ALA A 433 -8.53 -16.22 4.16
CA ALA A 433 -9.63 -15.27 4.39
C ALA A 433 -9.46 -14.50 5.71
N THR A 434 -8.96 -15.16 6.75
CA THR A 434 -8.79 -14.59 8.09
C THR A 434 -7.32 -14.48 8.45
N LEU A 435 -6.77 -13.27 8.36
CA LEU A 435 -5.39 -13.01 8.78
C LEU A 435 -5.29 -12.99 10.31
N HIS A 436 -4.14 -13.41 10.85
CA HIS A 436 -3.84 -13.43 12.29
C HIS A 436 -4.71 -14.37 13.14
N ARG A 437 -5.23 -15.45 12.55
CA ARG A 437 -6.01 -16.49 13.27
C ARG A 437 -5.27 -17.02 14.50
N ASP A 438 -3.99 -17.36 14.32
CA ASP A 438 -3.15 -18.00 15.32
C ASP A 438 -2.27 -16.99 16.11
N GLY A 439 -2.47 -15.68 15.88
CA GLY A 439 -1.68 -14.61 16.47
C GLY A 439 -1.28 -13.55 15.45
N CYS A 440 -0.89 -12.37 15.94
CA CYS A 440 -0.28 -11.34 15.12
C CYS A 440 1.09 -11.79 14.60
N ALA A 441 1.60 -11.18 13.54
CA ALA A 441 2.95 -11.45 13.02
C ALA A 441 4.05 -10.69 13.80
N THR A 442 3.76 -10.31 15.04
CA THR A 442 4.71 -9.74 15.98
C THR A 442 5.50 -10.86 16.67
N GLU A 443 6.63 -10.50 17.27
CA GLU A 443 7.55 -11.46 17.90
C GLU A 443 6.89 -12.36 18.97
N ASP A 444 5.92 -11.83 19.71
CA ASP A 444 5.18 -12.54 20.77
C ASP A 444 3.76 -12.98 20.34
N GLY A 445 3.40 -12.80 19.07
CA GLY A 445 2.07 -13.11 18.56
C GLY A 445 0.96 -12.15 19.02
N LYS A 446 1.29 -11.08 19.75
CA LYS A 446 0.31 -10.13 20.29
C LYS A 446 0.32 -8.80 19.55
N ALA A 447 -0.86 -8.21 19.38
CA ALA A 447 -0.99 -6.86 18.85
C ALA A 447 -0.30 -5.84 19.77
N ARG A 448 0.39 -4.86 19.20
CA ARG A 448 1.12 -3.83 19.96
C ARG A 448 0.64 -2.44 19.61
N PHE A 449 0.37 -1.63 20.63
CA PHE A 449 -0.08 -0.25 20.46
C PHE A 449 0.93 0.73 21.05
N ALA A 450 2.21 0.36 21.01
CA ALA A 450 3.33 1.17 21.50
C ALA A 450 3.20 2.60 20.98
N HIS A 451 3.30 3.55 21.91
CA HIS A 451 3.02 4.96 21.66
C HIS A 451 1.58 5.26 21.23
N LEU A 452 0.60 5.01 22.10
CA LEU A 452 -0.45 6.03 22.34
C LEU A 452 0.18 7.32 22.92
N SER A 453 1.23 7.80 22.26
CA SER A 453 1.93 9.05 22.52
C SER A 453 1.12 10.12 21.84
N LEU A 454 0.19 10.69 22.59
CA LEU A 454 -0.38 12.00 22.28
C LEU A 454 0.48 13.13 22.88
N ALA A 455 1.76 12.87 23.15
CA ALA A 455 2.71 13.86 23.67
C ALA A 455 3.24 14.77 22.55
#